data_AF-A0A7X6XZX1-F1
#
_entry.id   AF-A0A7X6XZX1-F1
#
_cell.length_a   1.000
_cell.length_b   1.000
_cell.length_c   1.000
_cell.angle_alpha   90.00
_cell.angle_beta   90.00
_cell.angle_gamma   90.00
#
_symmetry.space_group_name_H-M   'P 1'
#
loop_
_entity.id
_entity.type
_entity.pdbx_description
1 polymer ?
#
loop_
_entity_poly.entity_id
_entity_poly.type
_entity_poly.pdbx_seq_one_letter_code
_entity_poly.pdbx_strand_id
1 'polypeptide(L)' 'SLKSLLKRNDYKETGGAVLLGINGIVVKAHGTSDSHAFKNAIRQAVVFHDNNYLDKMKQSMDI' A
#
# COMPACT_ATOMS: atom_id res chain seq x y z
N SER A 1 -17.21 -17.40 7.13
CA SER A 1 -16.41 -18.34 7.94
C SER A 1 -15.28 -17.56 8.61
N LEU A 2 -14.87 -17.90 9.83
CA LEU A 2 -13.80 -17.18 10.56
C LEU A 2 -12.49 -17.06 9.74
N LYS A 3 -12.23 -18.05 8.87
CA LYS A 3 -11.13 -18.03 7.88
C LYS A 3 -11.16 -16.84 6.91
N SER A 4 -12.34 -16.39 6.46
CA SER A 4 -12.44 -15.29 5.49
C SER A 4 -12.22 -13.90 6.12
N LEU A 5 -12.49 -13.77 7.42
CA LEU A 5 -12.23 -12.52 8.16
C LEU A 5 -10.74 -12.39 8.51
N LEU A 6 -10.10 -13.50 8.89
CA LEU A 6 -8.65 -13.54 9.12
C LEU A 6 -7.86 -13.22 7.85
N LYS A 7 -8.30 -13.72 6.68
CA LYS A 7 -7.68 -13.41 5.39
C LYS A 7 -7.76 -11.92 5.03
N ARG A 8 -8.81 -11.23 5.46
CA ARG A 8 -9.00 -9.78 5.26
C ARG A 8 -8.12 -8.92 6.18
N ASN A 9 -7.67 -9.50 7.28
CA ASN A 9 -6.81 -8.88 8.29
C ASN A 9 -5.35 -9.34 8.15
N ASP A 10 -5.04 -10.08 7.09
CA ASP A 10 -3.68 -10.56 6.82
C ASP A 10 -2.90 -9.43 6.15
N TYR A 11 -2.19 -8.64 6.95
CA TYR A 11 -1.32 -7.54 6.50
C TYR A 11 -0.27 -7.99 5.46
N LYS A 12 -0.07 -9.31 5.31
CA LYS A 12 0.75 -9.90 4.25
C LYS A 12 0.20 -9.69 2.84
N GLU A 13 -1.11 -9.50 2.68
CA GLU A 13 -1.75 -9.33 1.35
C GLU A 13 -1.48 -7.94 0.74
N THR A 14 -1.39 -6.88 1.56
CA THR A 14 -1.00 -5.52 1.13
C THR A 14 0.52 -5.31 1.19
N GLY A 15 1.24 -6.01 2.08
CA GLY A 15 2.71 -6.02 2.13
C GLY A 15 3.36 -4.81 2.83
N GLY A 16 2.61 -3.73 3.04
CA GLY A 16 3.07 -2.54 3.76
C GLY A 16 1.97 -1.50 3.95
N ALA A 17 2.27 -0.46 4.74
CA ALA A 17 1.40 0.69 4.92
C ALA A 17 1.81 1.82 3.96
N VAL A 18 0.85 2.39 3.25
CA VAL A 18 1.08 3.57 2.39
C VAL A 18 1.11 4.82 3.27
N LEU A 19 2.14 5.65 3.13
CA LEU A 19 2.25 6.94 3.79
C LEU A 19 1.67 8.02 2.88
N LEU A 20 0.56 8.63 3.31
CA LEU A 20 -0.14 9.70 2.59
C LEU A 20 0.27 11.08 3.10
N GLY A 21 0.02 12.12 2.30
CA GLY A 21 0.29 13.52 2.67
C GLY A 21 1.74 13.98 2.43
N ILE A 22 2.55 13.16 1.77
CA ILE A 22 3.90 13.50 1.29
C ILE A 22 3.88 13.72 -0.22
N ASN A 23 4.83 14.47 -0.77
CA ASN A 23 4.97 14.67 -2.21
C ASN A 23 5.67 13.46 -2.89
N GLY A 24 5.08 12.27 -2.78
CA GLY A 24 5.63 11.04 -3.34
C GLY A 24 4.87 9.79 -2.92
N ILE A 25 5.23 8.66 -3.52
CA ILE A 25 4.69 7.33 -3.16
C ILE A 25 5.65 6.68 -2.19
N VAL A 26 5.23 6.47 -0.95
CA VAL A 26 6.00 5.74 0.06
C VAL A 26 5.18 4.60 0.62
N VAL A 27 5.76 3.40 0.57
CA VAL A 27 5.19 2.18 1.18
C VAL A 27 6.17 1.69 2.23
N LYS A 28 5.72 1.67 3.49
CA LYS A 28 6.48 1.15 4.62
C LYS A 28 6.19 -0.33 4.79
N ALA A 29 7.16 -1.20 4.51
CA ALA A 29 7.08 -2.62 4.82
C ALA A 29 7.20 -2.87 6.35
N HIS A 30 6.71 -4.01 6.83
CA HIS A 30 6.84 -4.40 8.23
C HIS A 30 8.22 -5.02 8.49
N GLY A 31 8.78 -4.86 9.70
CA GLY A 31 10.15 -5.29 9.99
C GLY A 31 10.39 -6.81 9.87
N THR A 32 9.34 -7.60 10.11
CA THR A 32 9.35 -9.06 9.95
C THR A 32 8.78 -9.54 8.60
N SER A 33 8.67 -8.65 7.61
CA SER A 33 8.17 -8.99 6.27
C SER A 33 9.04 -10.06 5.60
N ASP A 34 8.39 -11.15 5.17
CA ASP A 34 8.99 -12.16 4.30
C ASP A 34 9.05 -11.67 2.84
N SER A 35 9.67 -12.46 1.96
CA SER A 35 9.84 -12.11 0.53
C SER A 35 8.50 -11.88 -0.18
N HIS A 36 7.45 -12.59 0.23
CA HIS A 36 6.10 -12.41 -0.31
C HIS A 36 5.49 -11.07 0.11
N ALA A 37 5.60 -10.72 1.40
CA ALA A 37 5.15 -9.43 1.91
C ALA A 37 5.90 -8.27 1.26
N PHE A 38 7.22 -8.38 1.07
CA PHE A 38 8.01 -7.33 0.41
C PHE A 38 7.64 -7.17 -1.08
N LYS A 39 7.43 -8.27 -1.80
CA LYS A 39 6.88 -8.25 -3.17
C LYS A 39 5.54 -7.52 -3.23
N ASN A 40 4.66 -7.77 -2.27
CA ASN A 40 3.36 -7.10 -2.20
C ASN A 40 3.49 -5.60 -1.91
N ALA A 41 4.45 -5.18 -1.08
CA ALA A 41 4.74 -3.77 -0.83
C ALA A 41 5.19 -3.04 -2.12
N ILE A 42 6.07 -3.66 -2.92
CA ILE A 42 6.48 -3.12 -4.23
C ILE A 42 5.28 -3.05 -5.17
N ARG A 43 4.46 -4.12 -5.23
CA ARG A 43 3.23 -4.13 -6.04
C ARG A 43 2.29 -2.99 -5.66
N GLN A 44 2.16 -2.70 -4.37
CA GLN A 44 1.35 -1.58 -3.87
C GLN A 44 1.88 -0.24 -4.40
N ALA A 45 3.20 -0.01 -4.37
CA ALA A 45 3.80 1.21 -4.90
C ALA A 45 3.56 1.36 -6.42
N VAL A 46 3.71 0.28 -7.19
CA VAL A 46 3.43 0.25 -8.63
C VAL A 46 1.97 0.59 -8.92
N VAL A 47 1.03 -0.01 -8.18
CA VAL A 47 -0.40 0.31 -8.33
C VAL A 47 -0.67 1.79 -8.07
N PHE A 48 -0.02 2.39 -7.08
CA PHE A 48 -0.16 3.82 -6.78
C PHE A 48 0.35 4.71 -7.92
N HIS A 49 1.48 4.33 -8.51
CA HIS A 49 2.07 5.00 -9.66
C HIS A 49 1.16 4.89 -10.89
N ASP A 50 0.75 3.67 -11.25
CA ASP A 50 -0.02 3.41 -12.47
C ASP A 50 -1.42 4.03 -12.44
N ASN A 51 -2.00 4.17 -11.24
CA ASN A 51 -3.30 4.83 -11.07
C ASN A 51 -3.20 6.34 -10.89
N ASN A 52 -1.99 6.89 -10.92
CA ASN A 52 -1.69 8.30 -10.70
C ASN A 52 -2.38 8.87 -9.44
N TYR A 53 -2.30 8.14 -8.32
CA TYR A 53 -3.02 8.52 -7.10
C TYR A 53 -2.47 9.80 -6.46
N LEU A 54 -1.18 10.09 -6.63
CA LEU A 54 -0.58 11.31 -6.09
C LEU A 54 -1.22 12.56 -6.70
N ASP A 55 -1.38 12.57 -8.03
CA ASP A 55 -2.00 13.70 -8.73
C ASP A 55 -3.49 13.79 -8.44
N LYS A 56 -4.19 12.66 -8.35
CA LYS A 56 -5.60 12.63 -7.96
C LYS A 56 -5.83 13.18 -6.54
N MET A 57 -4.94 12.86 -5.60
CA MET A 57 -5.01 13.38 -4.24
C MET A 57 -4.75 14.89 -4.20
N LYS A 58 -3.71 15.35 -4.90
CA LYS A 58 -3.41 16.78 -5.07
C LYS A 58 -4.60 17.55 -5.63
N GLN A 59 -5.16 17.06 -6.74
CA GLN A 59 -6.36 17.63 -7.35
C GLN A 59 -7.56 17.66 -6.40
N SER A 60 -7.77 16.61 -5.59
CA SER A 60 -8.89 16.58 -4.62
C SER A 60 -8.71 17.51 -3.43
N MET A 61 -7.48 17.94 -3.17
CA MET A 61 -7.11 18.84 -2.08
C MET A 61 -6.85 20.27 -2.58
N ASP A 62 -7.12 20.55 -3.86
CA ASP A 62 -6.88 21.84 -4.54
C ASP A 62 -5.44 22.37 -4.38
N ILE A 63 -4.44 21.47 -4.37
CA ILE A 63 -3.00 21.78 -4.26
C ILE A 63 -2.17 21.14 -5.38
#